data_AF-W4MEN3-F1
#
_entry.id   AF-W4MEN3-F1
#
_cell.length_a   1.000
_cell.length_b   1.000
_cell.length_c   1.000
_cell.angle_alpha   90.00
_cell.angle_beta   90.00
_cell.angle_gamma   90.00
#
_symmetry.space_group_name_H-M   'P 1'
#
loop_
_entity.id
_entity.type
_entity.pdbx_description
1 polymer ?
#
loop_
_entity_poly.entity_id
_entity_poly.type
_entity_poly.pdbx_seq_one_letter_code
_entity_poly.pdbx_strand_id
1 'polypeptide(L)' 'MERKALLPDETPDILEEVKDLVADPNLWLNAPHELLGGKTPKEVMAQGGTQRVRDLLRAIKYGVMT' A
#
# COMPACT_ATOMS: atom_id res chain seq x y z
N MET A 1 3.54 5.63 -19.85
CA MET A 1 3.29 5.10 -18.49
C MET A 1 3.48 6.25 -17.52
N GLU A 2 2.40 6.78 -16.95
CA GLU A 2 2.49 7.85 -15.96
C GLU A 2 3.04 7.27 -14.65
N ARG A 3 4.23 7.71 -14.23
CA ARG A 3 4.68 7.47 -12.86
C ARG A 3 3.83 8.38 -11.97
N LYS A 4 2.83 7.83 -11.27
CA LYS A 4 2.10 8.62 -10.26
C LYS A 4 3.11 9.10 -9.22
N ALA A 5 3.16 10.42 -9.03
CA ALA A 5 4.05 11.05 -8.05
C ALA A 5 3.58 10.75 -6.61
N LEU A 6 4.51 10.90 -5.66
CA LEU A 6 4.21 10.93 -4.23
C LEU A 6 3.33 12.14 -3.92
N LEU A 7 2.36 11.98 -3.02
CA LEU A 7 1.62 13.08 -2.41
C LEU A 7 2.52 13.83 -1.41
N PRO A 8 2.21 15.09 -1.06
CA PRO A 8 3.07 15.92 -0.19
C PRO A 8 3.35 15.32 1.20
N ASP A 9 2.47 14.44 1.68
CA ASP A 9 2.50 13.76 2.97
C ASP A 9 2.83 12.25 2.86
N GLU A 10 3.40 11.84 1.73
CA GLU A 10 3.88 10.48 1.49
C GLU A 10 5.41 10.41 1.50
N THR A 11 5.93 9.23 1.86
CA THR A 11 7.37 8.96 1.88
C THR A 11 7.77 8.09 0.69
N PRO A 12 8.99 8.24 0.17
CA PRO A 12 9.50 7.30 -0.84
C PRO A 12 9.53 5.86 -0.33
N ASP A 13 9.73 5.67 0.97
CA ASP A 13 9.67 4.37 1.62
C ASP A 13 8.24 4.01 2.01
N ILE A 14 7.63 3.09 1.26
CA ILE A 14 6.28 2.60 1.52
C ILE A 14 6.19 1.82 2.84
N LEU A 15 7.28 1.24 3.34
CA LEU A 15 7.25 0.47 4.58
C LEU A 15 7.08 1.37 5.81
N GLU A 16 7.59 2.60 5.75
CA GLU A 16 7.33 3.60 6.79
C GLU A 16 5.84 3.98 6.80
N GLU A 17 5.23 4.19 5.64
CA GLU A 17 3.79 4.47 5.57
C GLU A 17 2.93 3.33 6.10
N VAL A 18 3.32 2.08 5.85
CA VAL A 18 2.63 0.92 6.43
C VAL A 18 2.73 0.98 7.96
N LYS A 19 3.91 1.25 8.53
CA LYS A 19 4.09 1.35 9.99
C LYS A 19 3.24 2.46 10.61
N ASP A 20 3.07 3.57 9.91
CA ASP A 20 2.30 4.71 10.40
C ASP A 20 0.78 4.48 10.32
N LEU A 21 0.31 3.70 9.33
CA LEU A 21 -1.12 3.56 9.03
C LEU A 21 -1.77 2.30 9.57
N VAL A 22 -1.02 1.21 9.79
CA VAL A 22 -1.59 -0.07 10.23
C VAL A 22 -0.99 -0.53 11.56
N ALA A 23 -1.85 -1.08 12.42
CA ALA A 23 -1.48 -1.47 13.79
C ALA A 23 -0.43 -2.61 13.85
N ASP A 24 -0.51 -3.58 12.93
CA ASP A 24 0.49 -4.63 12.77
C ASP A 24 0.98 -4.68 11.32
N PRO A 25 2.08 -3.95 11.02
CA PRO A 25 2.64 -3.89 9.67
C PRO A 25 3.04 -5.25 9.12
N ASN A 26 3.60 -6.12 9.97
CA ASN A 26 4.06 -7.43 9.52
C ASN A 26 2.87 -8.33 9.18
N LEU A 27 1.83 -8.34 10.01
CA LEU A 27 0.61 -9.07 9.69
C LEU A 27 -0.03 -8.54 8.40
N TRP A 28 -0.19 -7.22 8.29
CA TRP A 28 -0.84 -6.59 7.13
C TRP A 28 -0.09 -6.86 5.82
N LEU A 29 1.25 -6.77 5.83
CA LEU A 29 2.08 -7.05 4.65
C LEU A 29 1.97 -8.50 4.15
N ASN A 30 1.67 -9.45 5.04
CA ASN A 30 1.57 -10.87 4.73
C ASN A 30 0.10 -11.37 4.68
N ALA A 31 -0.89 -10.50 4.87
CA ALA A 31 -2.30 -10.86 4.79
C ALA A 31 -2.81 -10.70 3.34
N PRO A 32 -3.53 -11.70 2.79
CA PRO A 32 -4.25 -11.55 1.53
C PRO A 32 -5.23 -10.38 1.56
N HIS A 33 -5.27 -9.58 0.49
CA HIS A 33 -6.19 -8.45 0.39
C HIS A 33 -7.06 -8.55 -0.86
N GLU A 34 -8.37 -8.36 -0.70
CA GLU A 34 -9.36 -8.53 -1.78
C GLU A 34 -9.12 -7.55 -2.95
N LEU A 35 -8.86 -6.27 -2.64
CA LEU A 35 -8.49 -5.24 -3.64
C LEU A 35 -7.16 -5.51 -4.37
N LEU A 36 -6.34 -6.44 -3.86
CA LEU A 36 -5.12 -6.93 -4.51
C LEU A 36 -5.33 -8.25 -5.24
N GLY A 37 -6.58 -8.69 -5.43
CA GLY A 37 -6.91 -9.96 -6.07
C GLY A 37 -6.56 -11.18 -5.22
N GLY A 38 -6.65 -11.05 -3.90
CA GLY A 38 -6.28 -12.10 -2.95
C GLY A 38 -4.77 -12.27 -2.74
N LYS A 39 -3.93 -11.41 -3.33
CA LYS A 39 -2.49 -11.37 -3.07
C LYS A 39 -2.19 -10.55 -1.82
N THR A 40 -1.05 -10.82 -1.22
CA THR A 40 -0.52 -10.01 -0.11
C THR A 40 0.11 -8.71 -0.65
N PRO A 41 0.11 -7.62 0.14
CA PRO A 41 0.84 -6.39 -0.22
C PRO A 41 2.32 -6.66 -0.55
N LYS A 42 2.97 -7.55 0.20
CA LYS A 42 4.37 -7.93 -0.02
C LYS A 42 4.60 -8.59 -1.38
N GLU A 43 3.74 -9.51 -1.79
CA GLU A 43 3.83 -10.14 -3.13
C GLU A 43 3.60 -9.13 -4.26
N VAL A 44 2.65 -8.23 -4.08
CA VAL A 44 2.35 -7.20 -5.09
C VAL A 44 3.54 -6.25 -5.26
N MET A 45 4.18 -5.82 -4.17
CA MET A 45 5.39 -4.99 -4.25
C MET A 45 6.55 -5.72 -4.93
N ALA A 46 6.77 -7.00 -4.61
CA ALA A 46 7.80 -7.82 -5.25
C ALA A 46 7.59 -7.97 -6.77
N GLN A 47 6.35 -7.87 -7.24
CA GLN A 47 5.97 -7.90 -8.66
C GLN A 47 5.99 -6.51 -9.33
N GLY A 48 6.53 -5.48 -8.67
CA GLY A 48 6.59 -4.10 -9.18
C GLY A 48 5.29 -3.30 -8.97
N GLY A 49 4.33 -3.83 -8.21
CA GLY A 49 3.04 -3.22 -7.93
C GLY A 49 3.04 -2.22 -6.77
N THR A 50 4.18 -1.62 -6.41
CA THR A 50 4.29 -0.69 -5.27
C THR A 50 3.27 0.45 -5.32
N GLN A 51 3.00 1.00 -6.52
CA GLN A 51 1.98 2.06 -6.66
C GLN A 51 0.58 1.57 -6.31
N ARG A 52 0.25 0.29 -6.57
CA ARG A 52 -1.05 -0.29 -6.24
C ARG A 52 -1.21 -0.46 -4.72
N VAL A 53 -0.14 -0.86 -4.04
CA VAL A 53 -0.13 -0.92 -2.57
C VAL A 53 -0.21 0.47 -1.95
N ARG A 54 0.46 1.45 -2.55
CA ARG A 54 0.34 2.86 -2.15
C ARG A 54 -1.08 3.40 -2.33
N ASP A 55 -1.73 3.10 -3.46
CA ASP A 55 -3.12 3.49 -3.68
C ASP A 55 -4.06 2.83 -2.64
N LEU A 56 -3.77 1.59 -2.20
CA LEU A 56 -4.47 0.95 -1.08
C LEU A 56 -4.22 1.67 0.27
N LEU A 57 -2.99 2.07 0.56
CA LEU A 57 -2.67 2.85 1.77
C LEU A 57 -3.36 4.21 1.77
N ARG A 58 -3.46 4.88 0.61
CA ARG A 58 -4.25 6.11 0.44
C ARG A 58 -5.72 5.88 0.76
N ALA A 59 -6.30 4.77 0.26
CA ALA A 59 -7.69 4.41 0.55
C ALA A 59 -7.93 4.25 2.06
N ILE A 60 -7.00 3.60 2.78
CA ILE A 60 -7.04 3.46 4.24
C ILE A 60 -6.92 4.82 4.93
N LYS A 61 -5.91 5.62 4.56
CA LYS A 61 -5.58 6.91 5.19
C LYS A 61 -6.68 7.95 5.06
N TYR A 62 -7.27 8.07 3.86
CA TYR A 62 -8.26 9.09 3.55
C TYR A 62 -9.70 8.57 3.62
N GLY A 63 -9.91 7.30 3.99
CA GLY A 63 -11.23 6.68 4.05
C GLY A 63 -11.94 6.60 2.70
N VAL A 64 -11.19 6.63 1.60
CA VAL A 64 -11.75 6.56 0.24
C VAL A 64 -12.02 5.09 -0.04
N MET A 65 -13.28 4.67 0.07
CA MET A 65 -13.71 3.38 -0.48
C MET A 65 -13.52 3.41 -2.00
N THR A 66 -12.53 2.67 -2.50
CA THR A 66 -12.43 2.31 -3.91
C THR A 66 -12.91 0.88 -4.11
#